data_AF-A0AAP7FJ20-F1
#
_entry.id   AF-A0AAP7FJ20-F1
#
_cell.length_a   1.000
_cell.length_b   1.000
_cell.length_c   1.000
_cell.angle_alpha   90.00
_cell.angle_beta   90.00
_cell.angle_gamma   90.00
#
_symmetry.space_group_name_H-M   'P 1'
#
loop_
_entity.id
_entity.type
_entity.pdbx_description
1 polymer ?
#
loop_
_entity_poly.entity_id
_entity_poly.type
_entity_poly.pdbx_seq_one_letter_code
_entity_poly.pdbx_strand_id
1 'polypeptide(L)' 'MPTVYAYDPLYGIPATRVDATFADAYAGTRGISFKRIDGSFHFVMQDQPQAFAEAVVDFLGR' A
#
# COMPACT_ATOMS: atom_id res chain seq x y z
N MET A 1 -8.20 -9.89 0.81
CA MET A 1 -7.98 -8.75 1.72
C MET A 1 -6.88 -7.90 1.10
N PRO A 2 -7.08 -6.58 0.92
CA PRO A 2 -6.06 -5.72 0.32
C PRO A 2 -4.98 -5.37 1.35
N THR A 3 -3.73 -5.55 0.95
CA THR A 3 -2.58 -4.94 1.64
C THR A 3 -2.41 -3.53 1.09
N VAL A 4 -2.57 -2.54 1.96
CA VAL A 4 -2.32 -1.13 1.64
C VAL A 4 -0.89 -0.79 2.06
N TYR A 5 -0.10 -0.19 1.17
CA TYR A 5 1.27 0.21 1.45
C TYR A 5 1.67 1.51 0.76
N ALA A 6 2.71 2.15 1.30
CA ALA A 6 3.18 3.45 0.86
C ALA A 6 4.33 3.34 -0.15
N TYR A 7 4.44 4.35 -1.01
CA TYR A 7 5.66 4.61 -1.76
C TYR A 7 5.93 6.11 -1.87
N ASP A 8 7.19 6.50 -1.74
CA ASP A 8 7.65 7.84 -2.05
C ASP A 8 8.99 7.78 -2.80
N PRO A 9 9.21 8.59 -3.86
CA PRO A 9 10.50 8.67 -4.55
C PRO A 9 11.68 9.02 -3.63
N LEU A 10 11.44 9.72 -2.52
CA LEU A 10 12.46 10.07 -1.53
C LEU A 10 13.04 8.87 -0.79
N TYR A 11 12.47 7.67 -0.94
CA TYR A 11 13.11 6.42 -0.50
C TYR A 11 14.39 6.09 -1.27
N GLY A 12 14.65 6.72 -2.42
CA GLY A 12 15.86 6.47 -3.22
C GLY A 12 15.90 5.08 -3.85
N ILE A 13 14.78 4.37 -3.90
CA ILE A 13 14.63 3.08 -4.56
C ILE A 13 13.44 3.09 -5.54
N PRO A 14 13.49 2.28 -6.61
CA PRO A 14 12.36 2.14 -7.52
C PRO A 14 11.13 1.58 -6.80
N ALA A 15 9.94 2.06 -7.18
CA ALA A 15 8.67 1.56 -6.66
C ALA A 15 8.55 0.04 -6.79
N THR A 16 9.09 -0.53 -7.88
CA THR A 16 9.10 -1.98 -8.13
C THR A 16 9.82 -2.79 -7.07
N ARG A 17 10.83 -2.23 -6.38
CA ARG A 17 11.48 -2.91 -5.24
C ARG A 17 10.57 -2.95 -4.01
N VAL A 18 9.79 -1.89 -3.78
CA VAL A 18 8.80 -1.86 -2.71
C VAL A 18 7.65 -2.81 -3.05
N ASP A 19 7.15 -2.79 -4.28
CA ASP A 19 6.11 -3.71 -4.76
C ASP A 19 6.53 -5.17 -4.57
N ALA A 20 7.76 -5.54 -4.97
CA ALA A 20 8.30 -6.87 -4.78
C ALA A 20 8.37 -7.27 -3.30
N THR A 21 8.78 -6.35 -2.42
CA THR A 21 8.84 -6.61 -0.97
C THR A 21 7.47 -7.01 -0.41
N PHE A 22 6.41 -6.31 -0.79
CA PHE A 22 5.05 -6.66 -0.36
C PHE A 22 4.53 -7.92 -1.05
N ALA A 23 4.81 -8.13 -2.34
CA ALA A 23 4.43 -9.35 -3.04
C ALA A 23 5.05 -10.59 -2.39
N ASP A 24 6.34 -10.54 -2.08
CA ASP A 24 7.08 -11.63 -1.45
C ASP A 24 6.57 -11.91 -0.03
N ALA A 25 6.32 -10.86 0.77
CA ALA A 25 5.80 -10.99 2.14
C ALA A 25 4.43 -11.70 2.21
N TYR A 26 3.61 -11.56 1.16
CA TYR A 26 2.27 -12.13 1.11
C TYR A 26 2.09 -13.26 0.08
N ALA A 27 3.18 -13.82 -0.48
CA ALA A 27 3.14 -14.80 -1.56
C ALA A 27 2.28 -16.05 -1.26
N GLY A 28 2.15 -16.45 0.01
CA GLY A 28 1.32 -17.57 0.45
C GLY A 28 -0.16 -17.24 0.68
N THR A 29 -0.58 -15.98 0.52
CA THR A 29 -1.93 -15.52 0.91
C THR A 29 -2.90 -15.60 -0.27
N ARG A 30 -3.86 -16.52 -0.20
CA ARG A 30 -4.88 -16.67 -1.24
C ARG A 30 -5.84 -15.47 -1.26
N GLY A 31 -6.10 -14.91 -2.45
CA GLY A 31 -7.03 -13.80 -2.61
C GLY A 31 -6.53 -12.48 -2.01
N ILE A 32 -5.20 -12.33 -1.87
CA ILE A 32 -4.58 -11.05 -1.56
C ILE A 32 -4.69 -10.12 -2.77
N SER A 33 -4.89 -8.84 -2.49
CA SER A 33 -4.74 -7.75 -3.46
C SER A 33 -3.82 -6.68 -2.88
N PHE A 34 -3.28 -5.85 -3.76
CA PHE A 34 -2.29 -4.84 -3.38
C PHE A 34 -2.79 -3.45 -3.80
N LYS A 35 -2.74 -2.49 -2.87
CA LYS A 35 -3.11 -1.09 -3.12
C LYS A 35 -1.96 -0.21 -2.62
N ARG A 36 -1.19 0.34 -3.56
CA ARG A 36 -0.14 1.29 -3.26
C ARG A 36 -0.71 2.71 -3.17
N ILE A 37 -0.23 3.48 -2.20
CA ILE A 37 -0.45 4.92 -2.09
C ILE A 37 0.88 5.62 -2.31
N ASP A 38 0.99 6.30 -3.46
CA ASP A 38 2.17 7.05 -3.87
C ASP A 38 2.19 8.44 -3.22
N GLY A 39 3.39 8.98 -2.97
CA GLY A 39 3.60 10.27 -2.29
C GLY A 39 3.41 10.20 -0.78
N SER A 40 3.60 9.02 -0.17
CA SER A 40 3.41 8.78 1.27
C SER A 40 4.62 8.07 1.86
N PHE A 41 4.95 8.38 3.11
CA PHE A 41 5.88 7.59 3.90
C PHE A 41 5.15 6.43 4.58
N HIS A 42 5.87 5.69 5.44
CA HIS A 42 5.39 4.46 6.07
C HIS A 42 4.06 4.62 6.81
N PHE A 43 3.79 5.79 7.40
CA PHE A 43 2.57 6.06 8.14
C PHE A 43 1.50 6.71 7.25
N VAL A 44 0.97 5.94 6.30
CA VAL A 44 -0.05 6.41 5.33
C VAL A 44 -1.25 7.06 6.02
N MET A 45 -1.69 6.53 7.16
CA MET A 45 -2.81 7.11 7.93
C MET A 45 -2.53 8.53 8.43
N GLN A 46 -1.26 8.90 8.58
CA GLN A 46 -0.81 10.22 9.02
C GLN A 46 -0.46 11.11 7.83
N ASP A 47 0.26 10.57 6.85
CA ASP A 47 0.77 11.33 5.69
C ASP A 47 -0.34 11.63 4.68
N GLN A 48 -1.23 10.67 4.44
CA GLN A 48 -2.33 10.76 3.49
C GLN A 48 -3.63 10.16 4.08
N PRO A 49 -4.20 10.79 5.11
CA PRO A 49 -5.39 10.26 5.81
C PRO A 49 -6.59 10.05 4.88
N GLN A 50 -6.76 10.89 3.86
CA GLN A 50 -7.85 10.81 2.90
C GLN A 50 -7.71 9.59 1.97
N ALA A 51 -6.55 9.43 1.32
CA ALA A 51 -6.28 8.28 0.46
C ALA A 51 -6.33 6.95 1.24
N PHE A 52 -5.87 6.95 2.49
CA PHE A 52 -6.01 5.80 3.37
C PHE A 52 -7.48 5.50 3.68
N ALA A 53 -8.28 6.49 4.04
CA ALA A 53 -9.70 6.32 4.33
C ALA A 53 -10.47 5.77 3.12
N GLU A 54 -10.20 6.29 1.92
CA GLU A 54 -10.77 5.78 0.67
C GLU A 54 -10.42 4.31 0.44
N ALA A 55 -9.14 3.93 0.61
CA ALA A 55 -8.72 2.54 0.47
C ALA A 55 -9.41 1.59 1.48
N VAL A 56 -9.70 2.08 2.69
CA VAL A 56 -10.46 1.33 3.71
C VAL A 56 -11.94 1.22 3.34
N VAL A 57 -12.56 2.30 2.85
CA VAL A 57 -13.96 2.30 2.41
C VAL A 57 -14.16 1.34 1.23
N ASP A 58 -13.28 1.43 0.22
CA ASP A 58 -13.25 0.51 -0.92
C ASP A 58 -13.17 -0.96 -0.47
N PHE A 59 -12.31 -1.24 0.52
CA PHE A 59 -12.17 -2.58 1.08
C PHE A 59 -13.46 -3.07 1.77
N LEU A 60 -14.13 -2.18 2.52
CA LEU A 60 -15.36 -2.52 3.23
C LEU A 60 -16.59 -2.60 2.31
N GLY A 61 -16.47 -2.19 1.05
CA GLY A 61 -17.56 -2.18 0.08
C GLY A 61 -18.68 -1.22 0.49
N ARG A 62 -18.33 -0.07 1.07
CA ARG A 62 -19.26 0.96 1.54
C ARG A 62 -19.28 2.18 0.63
#